data_AF-A0A851FD49-F1
#
_entry.id   AF-A0A851FD49-F1
#
_cell.length_a   1.000
_cell.length_b   1.000
_cell.length_c   1.000
_cell.angle_alpha   90.00
_cell.angle_beta   90.00
_cell.angle_gamma   90.00
#
_symmetry.space_group_name_H-M   'P 1'
#
loop_
_entity.id
_entity.type
_entity.pdbx_description
1 polymer ?
#
loop_
_entity_poly.entity_id
_entity_poly.type
_entity_poly.pdbx_seq_one_letter_code
_entity_poly.pdbx_strand_id
1 'polypeptide(L)'
;DLIVHVRDVTHPETVLQKATVLSVLKSLNLPSHLLDSMVEVHNKVDLIEGYKPTDENALAISALHGRGLEQLKQEIEKKVLTATGKKILTVHINLEGPQLSWLHKEATVQDVEVMPEDGTARVKVIISSSAFGRYKNLFPS
;
A
#
# COMPACT_ATOMS: atom_id res chain seq x y z
N ASP A 1 1.88 9.60 3.46
CA ASP A 1 0.41 9.52 3.49
C ASP A 1 -0.14 9.20 2.11
N LEU A 2 -1.39 8.72 2.04
CA LEU A 2 -2.08 8.32 0.81
C LEU A 2 -3.49 8.92 0.78
N ILE A 3 -3.90 9.46 -0.37
CA ILE A 3 -5.30 9.86 -0.60
C ILE A 3 -5.97 8.79 -1.45
N VAL A 4 -7.15 8.32 -1.04
CA VAL A 4 -8.01 7.46 -1.87
C VAL A 4 -9.24 8.27 -2.24
N HIS A 5 -9.40 8.58 -3.53
CA HIS A 5 -10.53 9.31 -4.04
C HIS A 5 -11.51 8.34 -4.69
N VAL A 6 -12.64 8.11 -4.00
CA VAL A 6 -13.68 7.18 -4.45
C VAL A 6 -14.79 7.97 -5.13
N ARG A 7 -15.13 7.58 -6.37
CA ARG A 7 -16.20 8.15 -7.17
C ARG A 7 -17.25 7.13 -7.52
N ASP A 8 -18.50 7.54 -7.49
CA ASP A 8 -19.62 6.77 -8.02
C ASP A 8 -19.67 6.91 -9.55
N VAL A 9 -19.52 5.80 -10.27
CA VAL A 9 -19.54 5.81 -11.75
C VAL A 9 -20.94 5.85 -12.34
N THR A 10 -21.97 5.57 -11.53
CA THR A 10 -23.36 5.66 -11.99
C THR A 10 -23.90 7.08 -11.97
N HIS A 11 -23.18 7.99 -11.34
CA HIS A 11 -23.62 9.37 -11.23
C HIS A 11 -23.36 10.12 -12.55
N PRO A 12 -24.38 10.76 -13.15
CA PRO A 12 -24.25 11.44 -14.45
C PRO A 12 -23.23 12.58 -14.41
N GLU A 13 -22.98 13.15 -13.21
CA GLU A 13 -22.07 14.28 -12.99
C GLU A 13 -20.70 13.86 -12.43
N THR A 14 -20.30 12.59 -12.57
CA THR A 14 -19.02 12.07 -12.03
C THR A 14 -17.78 12.86 -12.47
N VAL A 15 -17.80 13.42 -13.69
CA VAL A 15 -16.72 14.26 -14.22
C VAL A 15 -16.68 15.62 -13.51
N LEU A 16 -17.85 16.23 -13.27
CA LEU A 16 -17.95 17.52 -12.58
C LEU A 16 -17.56 17.38 -11.11
N GLN A 17 -18.02 16.31 -10.43
CA GLN A 17 -17.60 16.01 -9.06
C GLN A 17 -16.08 15.87 -8.95
N LYS A 18 -15.44 15.15 -9.89
CA LYS A 18 -13.98 15.06 -9.92
C LYS A 18 -13.33 16.43 -9.99
N ALA A 19 -13.78 17.29 -10.91
CA ALA A 19 -13.22 18.63 -11.08
C ALA A 19 -13.36 19.48 -9.80
N THR A 20 -14.51 19.41 -9.14
CA THR A 20 -14.77 20.10 -7.87
C THR A 20 -13.84 19.59 -6.76
N VAL A 21 -13.71 18.27 -6.58
CA VAL A 21 -12.83 17.68 -5.55
C VAL A 21 -11.37 18.06 -5.81
N LEU A 22 -10.90 17.97 -7.05
CA LEU A 22 -9.53 18.37 -7.40
C LEU A 22 -9.27 19.87 -7.15
N SER A 23 -10.26 20.72 -7.38
CA SER A 23 -10.16 22.16 -7.07
C SER A 23 -10.03 22.39 -5.56
N VAL A 24 -10.83 21.70 -4.75
CA VAL A 24 -10.74 21.77 -3.29
C VAL A 24 -9.38 21.26 -2.81
N LEU A 25 -8.91 20.11 -3.30
CA LEU A 25 -7.60 19.56 -2.92
C LEU A 25 -6.44 20.51 -3.25
N LYS A 26 -6.52 21.22 -4.39
CA LYS A 26 -5.54 22.27 -4.74
C LYS A 26 -5.62 23.47 -3.79
N SER A 27 -6.82 23.86 -3.37
CA SER A 27 -7.01 25.00 -2.45
C SER A 27 -6.50 24.73 -1.04
N LEU A 28 -6.46 23.46 -0.63
CA LEU A 28 -5.94 23.02 0.68
C LEU A 28 -4.40 23.08 0.79
N ASN A 29 -3.70 23.54 -0.26
CA ASN A 29 -2.25 23.68 -0.32
C ASN A 29 -1.51 22.39 0.11
N LEU A 30 -2.04 21.25 -0.33
CA LEU A 30 -1.48 19.95 -0.02
C LEU A 30 -0.08 19.77 -0.64
N PRO A 31 0.83 19.03 0.02
CA PRO A 31 2.11 18.70 -0.57
C PRO A 31 1.93 17.97 -1.92
N SER A 32 2.74 18.31 -2.93
CA SER A 32 2.67 17.70 -4.26
C SER A 32 2.77 16.18 -4.24
N HIS A 33 3.65 15.64 -3.38
CA HIS A 33 3.83 14.20 -3.21
C HIS A 33 2.56 13.46 -2.74
N LEU A 34 1.63 14.16 -2.08
CA LEU A 34 0.37 13.60 -1.62
C LEU A 34 -0.66 13.53 -2.75
N LEU A 35 -0.62 14.50 -3.67
CA LEU A 35 -1.43 14.48 -4.90
C LEU A 35 -0.91 13.39 -5.85
N ASP A 36 0.41 13.21 -5.94
CA ASP A 36 1.03 12.14 -6.73
C ASP A 36 0.74 10.73 -6.16
N SER A 37 0.60 10.64 -4.83
CA SER A 37 0.24 9.38 -4.17
C SER A 37 -1.24 9.04 -4.26
N MET A 38 -2.11 9.92 -4.80
CA MET A 38 -3.54 9.68 -4.85
C MET A 38 -3.93 8.43 -5.67
N VAL A 39 -4.87 7.64 -5.16
CA VAL A 39 -5.49 6.50 -5.86
C VAL A 39 -6.91 6.87 -6.24
N GLU A 40 -7.23 6.86 -7.52
CA GLU A 40 -8.60 7.05 -8.02
C GLU A 40 -9.33 5.71 -8.02
N VAL A 41 -10.55 5.70 -7.48
CA VAL A 41 -11.36 4.50 -7.34
C VAL A 41 -12.74 4.76 -7.91
N HIS A 42 -13.12 3.98 -8.90
CA HIS A 42 -14.42 3.97 -9.57
C HIS A 42 -15.29 2.92 -8.90
N ASN A 43 -16.22 3.36 -8.05
CA ASN A 43 -17.12 2.51 -7.28
C ASN A 43 -18.48 2.36 -7.96
N LYS A 44 -19.20 1.28 -7.63
CA LYS A 44 -20.50 0.86 -8.18
C LYS A 44 -20.45 0.35 -9.63
N VAL A 45 -19.32 -0.23 -10.04
CA VAL A 45 -19.17 -0.79 -11.39
C VAL A 45 -20.08 -1.98 -11.66
N ASP A 46 -20.67 -2.58 -10.62
CA ASP A 46 -21.68 -3.62 -10.74
C ASP A 46 -22.96 -3.17 -11.44
N LEU A 47 -23.23 -1.87 -11.47
CA LEU A 47 -24.39 -1.29 -12.15
C LEU A 47 -24.13 -0.99 -13.63
N ILE A 48 -22.90 -1.21 -14.13
CA ILE A 48 -22.51 -0.94 -15.51
C ILE A 48 -21.77 -2.16 -16.07
N GLU A 49 -22.40 -2.88 -17.00
CA GLU A 49 -21.80 -4.05 -17.63
C GLU A 49 -20.59 -3.66 -18.50
N GLY A 50 -19.48 -4.39 -18.35
CA GLY A 50 -18.26 -4.14 -19.14
C GLY A 50 -17.55 -2.83 -18.82
N TYR A 51 -17.81 -2.21 -17.66
CA TYR A 51 -17.21 -0.93 -17.29
C TYR A 51 -15.68 -0.96 -17.35
N LYS A 52 -15.11 0.02 -18.02
CA LYS A 52 -13.67 0.29 -18.06
C LYS A 52 -13.41 1.71 -17.56
N PRO A 53 -12.52 1.88 -16.58
CA PRO A 53 -12.11 3.19 -16.11
C PRO A 53 -11.60 4.06 -17.27
N THR A 54 -12.12 5.28 -17.38
CA THR A 54 -11.67 6.27 -18.38
C THR A 54 -10.43 7.04 -17.95
N ASP A 55 -10.12 7.01 -16.65
CA ASP A 55 -8.99 7.72 -16.06
C ASP A 55 -7.78 6.80 -15.95
N GLU A 56 -6.60 7.34 -16.24
CA GLU A 56 -5.35 6.61 -16.07
C GLU A 56 -5.17 6.18 -14.60
N ASN A 57 -4.83 4.90 -14.41
CA ASN A 57 -4.59 4.28 -13.11
C ASN A 57 -5.80 4.27 -12.15
N ALA A 58 -7.02 4.52 -12.63
CA ALA A 58 -8.22 4.36 -11.81
C ALA A 58 -8.60 2.88 -11.66
N LEU A 59 -9.03 2.50 -10.46
CA LEU A 59 -9.44 1.14 -10.15
C LEU A 59 -10.96 1.00 -10.13
N ALA A 60 -11.49 0.10 -10.96
CA ALA A 60 -12.90 -0.28 -10.97
C ALA A 60 -13.21 -1.24 -9.82
N ILE A 61 -14.12 -0.85 -8.92
CA ILE A 61 -14.56 -1.65 -7.79
C ILE A 61 -16.09 -1.68 -7.64
N SER A 62 -16.58 -2.73 -6.99
CA SER A 62 -17.90 -2.75 -6.38
C SER A 62 -17.72 -3.00 -4.89
N ALA A 63 -17.83 -1.94 -4.08
CA ALA A 63 -17.74 -2.07 -2.63
C ALA A 63 -18.84 -2.97 -2.06
N LEU A 64 -20.01 -3.03 -2.71
CA LEU A 64 -21.14 -3.88 -2.31
C LEU A 64 -20.85 -5.37 -2.50
N HIS A 65 -20.25 -5.74 -3.63
CA HIS A 65 -19.99 -7.13 -3.99
C HIS A 65 -18.54 -7.58 -3.72
N GLY A 66 -17.71 -6.69 -3.18
CA GLY A 66 -16.29 -6.95 -2.95
C GLY A 66 -15.43 -7.04 -4.22
N ARG A 67 -15.98 -6.75 -5.41
CA ARG A 67 -15.22 -6.85 -6.68
C ARG A 67 -14.17 -5.75 -6.73
N GLY A 68 -12.95 -6.09 -7.12
CA GLY A 68 -11.86 -5.12 -7.26
C GLY A 68 -11.19 -4.69 -5.96
N LEU A 69 -11.69 -5.13 -4.79
CA LEU A 69 -11.15 -4.73 -3.48
C LEU A 69 -9.75 -5.28 -3.21
N GLU A 70 -9.46 -6.51 -3.66
CA GLU A 70 -8.10 -7.07 -3.53
C GLU A 70 -7.10 -6.30 -4.38
N GLN A 71 -7.46 -5.92 -5.61
CA GLN A 71 -6.59 -5.06 -6.44
C GLN A 71 -6.41 -3.67 -5.80
N LEU A 72 -7.48 -3.09 -5.24
CA LEU A 72 -7.39 -1.82 -4.51
C LEU A 72 -6.47 -1.90 -3.31
N LYS A 73 -6.58 -2.98 -2.52
CA LYS A 73 -5.70 -3.22 -1.38
C LYS A 73 -4.23 -3.30 -1.82
N GLN A 74 -3.93 -4.07 -2.86
CA GLN A 74 -2.56 -4.21 -3.37
C GLN A 74 -1.98 -2.88 -3.86
N GLU A 75 -2.77 -2.08 -4.57
CA GLU A 75 -2.31 -0.78 -5.06
C GLU A 75 -2.10 0.23 -3.92
N ILE A 76 -2.99 0.23 -2.91
CA ILE A 76 -2.81 1.01 -1.69
C ILE A 76 -1.52 0.60 -0.97
N GLU A 77 -1.29 -0.69 -0.76
CA GLU A 77 -0.09 -1.20 -0.10
C GLU A 77 1.17 -0.74 -0.85
N LYS A 78 1.20 -0.90 -2.18
CA LYS A 78 2.29 -0.47 -3.03
C LYS A 78 2.56 1.04 -2.91
N LYS A 79 1.52 1.87 -3.03
CA LYS A 79 1.68 3.33 -2.94
C LYS A 79 2.12 3.78 -1.55
N VAL A 80 1.61 3.16 -0.48
CA VAL A 80 2.03 3.47 0.90
C VAL A 80 3.51 3.14 1.10
N LEU A 81 3.97 1.99 0.60
CA LEU A 81 5.39 1.61 0.67
C LEU A 81 6.27 2.64 -0.06
N THR A 82 5.91 3.01 -1.28
CA THR A 82 6.62 4.03 -2.06
C THR A 82 6.63 5.38 -1.35
N ALA A 83 5.47 5.87 -0.89
CA ALA A 83 5.34 7.18 -0.25
C ALA A 83 6.08 7.26 1.09
N THR A 84 6.27 6.13 1.80
CA THR A 84 6.98 6.07 3.08
C THR A 84 8.45 5.65 2.95
N GLY A 85 8.93 5.35 1.74
CA GLY A 85 10.29 4.84 1.51
C GLY A 85 10.55 3.49 2.19
N LYS A 86 9.49 2.72 2.44
CA LYS A 86 9.54 1.39 3.04
C LYS A 86 9.55 0.32 1.95
N LYS A 87 10.13 -0.83 2.27
CA LYS A 87 10.19 -1.99 1.38
C LYS A 87 9.84 -3.26 2.14
N ILE A 88 9.25 -4.21 1.42
CA ILE A 88 9.02 -5.57 1.91
C ILE A 88 10.27 -6.39 1.59
N LEU A 89 10.82 -7.07 2.59
CA LEU A 89 11.97 -7.96 2.46
C LEU A 89 11.74 -9.23 3.28
N THR A 90 12.28 -10.34 2.80
CA THR A 90 12.39 -11.56 3.58
C THR A 90 13.81 -11.67 4.10
N VAL A 91 13.98 -11.70 5.41
CA VAL A 91 15.27 -11.86 6.08
C VAL A 91 15.36 -13.24 6.70
N HIS A 92 16.52 -13.88 6.54
CA HIS A 92 16.82 -15.16 7.19
C HIS A 92 17.53 -14.86 8.50
N ILE A 93 17.04 -15.42 9.58
CA ILE A 93 17.55 -15.15 10.93
C ILE A 93 17.77 -16.45 11.70
N ASN A 94 18.67 -16.41 12.68
CA ASN A 94 18.76 -17.45 13.69
C ASN A 94 17.71 -17.18 14.78
N LEU A 95 16.96 -18.22 15.18
CA LEU A 95 15.92 -18.10 16.21
C LEU A 95 16.47 -17.84 17.61
N GLU A 96 17.69 -18.30 17.90
CA GLU A 96 18.35 -18.09 19.19
C GLU A 96 18.95 -16.68 19.32
N GLY A 97 19.02 -15.94 18.20
CA GLY A 97 19.63 -14.63 18.13
C GLY A 97 18.66 -13.47 18.42
N PRO A 98 19.19 -12.27 18.70
CA PRO A 98 18.38 -11.09 18.96
C PRO A 98 17.71 -10.50 17.70
N GLN A 99 17.95 -11.07 16.51
CA GLN A 99 17.45 -10.53 15.25
C GLN A 99 15.93 -10.42 15.21
N LEU A 100 15.19 -11.45 15.66
CA LEU A 100 13.72 -11.44 15.64
C LEU A 100 13.17 -10.29 16.52
N SER A 101 13.69 -10.18 17.74
CA SER A 101 13.32 -9.11 18.68
C SER A 101 13.64 -7.72 18.13
N TRP A 102 14.79 -7.57 17.46
CA TRP A 102 15.16 -6.32 16.79
C TRP A 102 14.18 -5.97 15.66
N LEU A 103 13.81 -6.94 14.83
CA LEU A 103 12.86 -6.74 13.72
C LEU A 103 11.47 -6.35 14.22
N HIS A 104 11.00 -6.94 15.33
CA HIS A 104 9.75 -6.52 15.95
C HIS A 104 9.78 -5.08 16.49
N LYS A 105 10.96 -4.57 16.89
CA LYS A 105 11.13 -3.20 17.40
C LYS A 105 11.28 -2.17 16.29
N GLU A 106 12.04 -2.50 15.25
CA GLU A 106 12.52 -1.53 14.25
C GLU A 106 11.86 -1.69 12.88
N ALA A 107 11.05 -2.73 12.69
CA ALA A 107 10.32 -3.02 11.45
C ALA A 107 8.90 -3.54 11.76
N THR A 108 8.07 -3.67 10.72
CA THR A 108 6.76 -4.32 10.83
C THR A 108 6.90 -5.75 10.33
N VAL A 109 6.81 -6.73 11.23
CA VAL A 109 6.82 -8.15 10.88
C VAL A 109 5.46 -8.52 10.28
N GLN A 110 5.45 -8.99 9.04
CA GLN A 110 4.26 -9.48 8.33
C GLN A 110 4.05 -10.97 8.54
N ASP A 111 5.14 -11.75 8.52
CA ASP A 111 5.07 -13.21 8.59
C ASP A 111 6.37 -13.79 9.14
N VAL A 112 6.28 -14.94 9.80
CA VAL A 112 7.41 -15.67 10.40
C VAL A 112 7.24 -17.15 10.08
N GLU A 113 8.12 -17.66 9.23
CA GLU A 113 8.19 -19.07 8.88
C GLU A 113 9.40 -19.70 9.58
N VAL A 114 9.13 -20.57 10.56
CA VAL A 114 10.17 -21.25 11.32
C VAL A 114 10.69 -22.46 10.55
N MET A 115 12.00 -22.63 10.54
CA MET A 115 12.74 -23.76 9.95
C MET A 115 13.45 -24.51 11.10
N PRO A 116 12.77 -25.44 11.79
CA PRO A 116 13.27 -26.06 13.02
C PRO A 116 14.56 -26.85 12.81
N GLU A 117 14.71 -27.49 11.65
CA GLU A 117 15.85 -28.36 11.35
C GLU A 117 17.18 -27.59 11.28
N ASP A 118 17.11 -26.31 10.89
CA ASP A 118 18.27 -25.42 10.79
C ASP A 118 18.39 -24.47 12.00
N GLY A 119 17.43 -24.48 12.93
CA GLY A 119 17.36 -23.48 14.01
C GLY A 119 17.14 -22.04 13.51
N THR A 120 16.59 -21.87 12.30
CA THR A 120 16.42 -20.56 11.66
C THR A 120 14.96 -20.22 11.39
N ALA A 121 14.71 -18.99 10.97
CA ALA A 121 13.41 -18.55 10.48
C ALA A 121 13.55 -17.59 9.30
N ARG A 122 12.56 -17.64 8.39
CA ARG A 122 12.35 -16.65 7.34
C ARG A 122 11.31 -15.66 7.82
N VAL A 123 11.70 -14.41 7.96
CA VAL A 123 10.82 -13.35 8.47
C VAL A 123 10.55 -12.34 7.36
N LYS A 124 9.28 -12.19 6.98
CA LYS A 124 8.84 -11.17 6.05
C LYS A 124 8.58 -9.88 6.82
N VAL A 125 9.27 -8.80 6.47
CA VAL A 125 9.16 -7.51 7.16
C VAL A 125 8.93 -6.36 6.19
N ILE A 126 8.15 -5.36 6.61
CA ILE A 126 8.18 -4.02 6.04
C ILE A 126 9.20 -3.20 6.83
N ILE A 127 10.24 -2.72 6.18
CA ILE A 127 11.34 -1.98 6.82
C ILE A 127 11.74 -0.75 5.98
N SER A 128 12.14 0.33 6.65
CA SER A 128 12.70 1.50 5.95
C SER A 128 14.13 1.21 5.48
N SER A 129 14.60 1.95 4.47
CA SER A 129 15.98 1.82 4.00
C SER A 129 17.02 2.11 5.09
N SER A 130 16.76 3.09 5.96
CA SER A 130 17.64 3.45 7.08
C SER A 130 17.69 2.37 8.17
N ALA A 131 16.53 1.83 8.57
CA ALA A 131 16.47 0.72 9.52
C ALA A 131 17.17 -0.52 8.95
N PHE A 132 16.95 -0.83 7.66
CA PHE A 132 17.63 -1.95 7.02
C PHE A 132 19.15 -1.79 6.96
N GLY A 133 19.65 -0.56 6.77
CA GLY A 133 21.09 -0.27 6.87
C GLY A 133 21.64 -0.57 8.27
N ARG A 134 20.93 -0.15 9.32
CA ARG A 134 21.28 -0.48 10.72
C ARG A 134 21.26 -1.99 10.98
N TYR A 135 20.24 -2.69 10.48
CA TYR A 135 20.12 -4.15 10.59
C TYR A 135 21.38 -4.84 10.05
N LYS A 136 21.82 -4.48 8.84
CA LYS A 136 23.01 -5.06 8.21
C LYS A 136 24.30 -4.81 8.99
N ASN A 137 24.41 -3.65 9.64
CA ASN A 137 25.59 -3.32 10.45
C ASN A 137 25.61 -4.07 11.78
N LEU A 138 24.45 -4.31 12.39
CA LEU A 138 24.32 -5.03 13.66
C LEU A 138 24.42 -6.55 13.49
N PHE A 139 23.92 -7.06 12.36
CA PHE A 139 23.88 -8.48 12.02
C PHE A 139 24.52 -8.70 10.65
N PRO A 140 25.85 -8.55 10.54
CA PRO A 140 26.57 -8.90 9.31
C PRO A 140 26.40 -10.40 9.02
N SER A 141 26.27 -10.73 7.74
CA SER A 141 26.13 -12.09 7.22
C SER A 141 27.38 -12.94 7.46
#